data_AF-A0A1B6JY75-F1
#
_entry.id   AF-A0A1B6JY75-F1
#
_cell.length_a   1.000
_cell.length_b   1.000
_cell.length_c   1.000
_cell.angle_alpha   90.00
_cell.angle_beta   90.00
_cell.angle_gamma   90.00
#
_symmetry.space_group_name_H-M   'P 1'
#
loop_
_entity.id
_entity.type
_entity.pdbx_description
1 polymer ?
#
loop_
_entity_poly.entity_id
_entity_poly.type
_entity_poly.pdbx_seq_one_letter_code
_entity_poly.pdbx_strand_id
1 'polypeptide(L)'
;MRTLYFLETGQKLNDIKPSERKRALLVSKQEWCKFADHLVRDQRVLEAAEKEREELENRKLQSKEMAKTWDNTIINIRRRRIENRRFQIAQLEKDRRKRFLEMRQEEADNKKRIIDEAQQILRRDKDNSKSLISALKYSEVLRERGEQIKFEKKLQEIENEREREYAEKLKADVENYKLELAQEKEKEISKKKKLNEEVRKEMAELVKRKHDEEVMERELEAQDNIKIMEEIKTVQENERKEKERKRQLVMKDVIENRRLIAEFEAQCKQEQEEEEAAIHIHANTKKRIAKIKKEKEREEAIENQIRREKISQTVAAKAADRDAEENRIIQKALAEREARENELLEKKKAYKEQLVRELKKERLHQLKLEEEEKQRQKELMKFSIMQRLKNSEVNAEFTDKMQEKKRENMVINRKIWDEQCKEIEALRVAERAEDIDAVARAVECWNLEDKIFLEYAETVLEESRKKSRPLLPMLKYIEKFKKEVGLTARPKQHKIWQSRVPINNKLFECPAAKQQQSDPWPSKRDLNKSNNEIS
;
A
#
# COMPACT_ATOMS: atom_id res chain seq x y z
N MET A 1 85.37 107.70 -62.32
CA MET A 1 84.23 106.83 -61.95
C MET A 1 83.45 106.51 -63.21
N ARG A 2 83.39 105.24 -63.61
CA ARG A 2 82.54 104.81 -64.73
C ARG A 2 81.12 104.66 -64.20
N THR A 3 80.27 105.66 -64.43
CA THR A 3 78.83 105.53 -64.21
C THR A 3 78.27 104.64 -65.31
N LEU A 4 78.04 103.38 -64.95
CA LEU A 4 77.40 102.41 -65.83
C LEU A 4 75.89 102.53 -65.69
N TYR A 5 75.24 102.85 -66.81
CA TYR A 5 73.80 102.89 -66.93
C TYR A 5 73.31 101.57 -67.48
N PHE A 6 72.17 101.13 -66.99
CA PHE A 6 71.50 99.96 -67.53
C PHE A 6 70.70 100.38 -68.77
N LEU A 7 70.95 99.71 -69.91
CA LEU A 7 70.23 99.92 -71.17
C LEU A 7 69.56 98.61 -71.57
N GLU A 8 68.31 98.72 -72.03
CA GLU A 8 67.58 97.59 -72.61
C GLU A 8 67.99 97.38 -74.08
N THR A 9 67.92 96.14 -74.56
CA THR A 9 68.45 95.72 -75.87
C THR A 9 67.81 96.49 -77.04
N GLY A 10 68.62 97.14 -77.88
CA GLY A 10 68.19 97.84 -79.11
C GLY A 10 68.12 99.37 -79.02
N GLN A 11 68.23 99.94 -77.82
CA GLN A 11 68.16 101.40 -77.63
C GLN A 11 69.54 102.05 -77.58
N LYS A 12 69.67 103.23 -78.22
CA LYS A 12 70.89 104.05 -78.16
C LYS A 12 70.70 105.19 -77.15
N LEU A 13 71.80 105.60 -76.52
CA LEU A 13 71.84 106.55 -75.41
C LEU A 13 71.26 107.95 -75.73
N ASN A 14 71.19 108.31 -77.03
CA ASN A 14 70.71 109.60 -77.51
C ASN A 14 69.18 109.67 -77.66
N ASP A 15 68.49 108.52 -77.70
CA ASP A 15 67.04 108.44 -77.89
C ASP A 15 66.28 108.48 -76.54
N ILE A 16 67.00 108.47 -75.41
CA ILE A 16 66.44 108.43 -74.06
C ILE A 16 66.79 109.72 -73.31
N LYS A 17 65.77 110.37 -72.75
CA LYS A 17 65.95 111.59 -71.94
C LYS A 17 66.83 111.30 -70.72
N PRO A 18 67.71 112.23 -70.29
CA PRO A 18 68.65 112.01 -69.18
C PRO A 18 68.00 111.58 -67.86
N SER A 19 66.74 111.97 -67.61
CA SER A 19 65.96 111.65 -66.41
C SER A 19 65.62 110.16 -66.27
N GLU A 20 65.63 109.40 -67.36
CA GLU A 20 65.18 108.00 -67.37
C GLU A 20 66.34 106.98 -67.29
N ARG A 21 67.59 107.47 -67.18
CA ARG A 21 68.78 106.61 -67.12
C ARG A 21 68.95 105.98 -65.73
N LYS A 22 68.71 104.67 -65.61
CA LYS A 22 68.89 103.89 -64.37
C LYS A 22 70.36 103.49 -64.14
N ARG A 23 70.87 103.62 -62.91
CA ARG A 23 72.24 103.23 -62.52
C ARG A 23 72.26 101.81 -61.94
N ALA A 24 73.28 101.01 -62.27
CA ALA A 24 73.47 99.67 -61.72
C ALA A 24 74.52 99.65 -60.59
N LEU A 25 74.23 98.96 -59.49
CA LEU A 25 75.16 98.70 -58.38
C LEU A 25 75.77 97.29 -58.54
N LEU A 26 77.09 97.20 -58.65
CA LEU A 26 77.83 95.94 -58.72
C LEU A 26 78.32 95.56 -57.32
N VAL A 27 77.81 94.45 -56.79
CA VAL A 27 78.23 93.87 -55.51
C VAL A 27 78.95 92.55 -55.78
N SER A 28 79.97 92.23 -54.99
CA SER A 28 80.71 90.98 -55.16
C SER A 28 79.91 89.77 -54.66
N LYS A 29 80.12 88.61 -55.28
CA LYS A 29 79.42 87.37 -54.91
C LYS A 29 79.64 86.95 -53.45
N GLN A 30 80.80 87.28 -52.87
CA GLN A 30 81.14 86.91 -51.49
C GLN A 30 80.33 87.72 -50.47
N GLU A 31 80.10 89.01 -50.73
CA GLU A 31 79.28 89.86 -49.87
C GLU A 31 77.82 89.39 -49.90
N TRP A 32 77.32 89.01 -51.09
CA TRP A 32 75.98 88.45 -51.24
C TRP A 32 75.76 87.17 -50.42
N CYS A 33 76.71 86.23 -50.40
CA CYS A 33 76.58 85.01 -49.60
C CYS A 33 76.58 85.28 -48.09
N LYS A 34 77.37 86.25 -47.60
CA LYS A 34 77.37 86.62 -46.18
C LYS A 34 76.04 87.21 -45.74
N PHE A 35 75.42 88.05 -46.59
CA PHE A 35 74.08 88.56 -46.33
C PHE A 35 73.04 87.44 -46.27
N ALA A 36 73.13 86.46 -47.18
CA ALA A 36 72.23 85.30 -47.17
C ALA A 36 72.42 84.42 -45.91
N ASP A 37 73.65 84.17 -45.48
CA ASP A 37 73.92 83.35 -44.28
C ASP A 37 73.47 84.05 -42.98
N HIS A 38 73.61 85.38 -42.88
CA HIS A 38 73.10 86.13 -41.73
C HIS A 38 71.58 86.13 -41.65
N LEU A 39 70.88 86.16 -42.81
CA LEU A 39 69.42 86.05 -42.89
C LEU A 39 68.89 84.69 -42.42
N VAL A 40 69.68 83.61 -42.56
CA VAL A 40 69.25 82.23 -42.25
C VAL A 40 69.78 81.74 -40.89
N ARG A 41 70.67 82.49 -40.23
CA ARG A 41 71.32 82.07 -38.97
C ARG A 41 70.34 81.87 -37.82
N ASP A 42 69.44 82.82 -37.60
CA ASP A 42 68.49 82.77 -36.47
C ASP A 42 67.45 81.66 -36.67
N GLN A 43 67.05 81.40 -37.92
CA GLN A 43 66.17 80.28 -38.26
C GLN A 43 66.85 78.93 -37.97
N ARG A 44 68.14 78.76 -38.31
CA ARG A 44 68.89 77.53 -37.99
C ARG A 44 69.04 77.30 -36.49
N VAL A 45 69.20 78.36 -35.69
CA VAL A 45 69.31 78.24 -34.22
C VAL A 45 67.97 77.84 -33.60
N LEU A 46 66.86 78.41 -34.08
CA LEU A 46 65.51 78.02 -33.64
C LEU A 46 65.19 76.57 -34.04
N GLU A 47 65.46 76.18 -35.28
CA GLU A 47 65.27 74.79 -35.74
C GLU A 47 66.14 73.80 -34.95
N ALA A 48 67.37 74.16 -34.58
CA ALA A 48 68.22 73.33 -33.74
C ALA A 48 67.64 73.18 -32.32
N ALA A 49 67.16 74.28 -31.72
CA ALA A 49 66.55 74.26 -30.39
C ALA A 49 65.21 73.47 -30.36
N GLU A 50 64.42 73.53 -31.42
CA GLU A 50 63.20 72.74 -31.56
C GLU A 50 63.51 71.25 -31.71
N LYS A 51 64.50 70.89 -32.55
CA LYS A 51 64.98 69.50 -32.68
C LYS A 51 65.50 68.95 -31.36
N GLU A 52 66.26 69.73 -30.58
CA GLU A 52 66.73 69.31 -29.26
C GLU A 52 65.57 69.09 -28.27
N ARG A 53 64.53 69.93 -28.31
CA ARG A 53 63.32 69.74 -27.48
C ARG A 53 62.56 68.49 -27.87
N GLU A 54 62.38 68.25 -29.17
CA GLU A 54 61.73 67.04 -29.70
C GLU A 54 62.52 65.79 -29.31
N GLU A 55 63.85 65.80 -29.46
CA GLU A 55 64.70 64.71 -29.02
C GLU A 55 64.59 64.45 -27.52
N LEU A 56 64.54 65.49 -26.69
CA LEU A 56 64.42 65.37 -25.25
C LEU A 56 63.04 64.81 -24.83
N GLU A 57 61.96 65.25 -25.47
CA GLU A 57 60.63 64.67 -25.25
C GLU A 57 60.54 63.23 -25.77
N ASN A 58 61.15 62.92 -26.90
CA ASN A 58 61.26 61.56 -27.42
C ASN A 58 62.03 60.65 -26.46
N ARG A 59 63.15 61.11 -25.89
CA ARG A 59 63.91 60.38 -24.86
C ARG A 59 63.09 60.20 -23.58
N LYS A 60 62.31 61.21 -23.15
CA LYS A 60 61.39 61.08 -22.01
C LYS A 60 60.27 60.07 -22.27
N LEU A 61 59.70 60.06 -23.48
CA LEU A 61 58.67 59.10 -23.88
C LEU A 61 59.24 57.68 -23.88
N GLN A 62 60.38 57.47 -24.52
CA GLN A 62 61.09 56.18 -24.51
C GLN A 62 61.43 55.73 -23.08
N SER A 63 61.92 56.64 -22.23
CA SER A 63 62.21 56.33 -20.83
C SER A 63 60.94 55.93 -20.06
N LYS A 64 59.82 56.62 -20.27
CA LYS A 64 58.52 56.27 -19.67
C LYS A 64 58.01 54.91 -20.17
N GLU A 65 58.19 54.60 -21.44
CA GLU A 65 57.81 53.29 -22.01
C GLU A 65 58.65 52.16 -21.45
N MET A 66 59.97 52.36 -21.34
CA MET A 66 60.86 51.41 -20.67
C MET A 66 60.46 51.22 -19.20
N ALA A 67 60.18 52.31 -18.46
CA ALA A 67 59.76 52.24 -17.05
C ALA A 67 58.43 51.50 -16.83
N LYS A 68 57.52 51.48 -17.82
CA LYS A 68 56.29 50.66 -17.78
C LYS A 68 56.59 49.17 -17.80
N THR A 69 57.66 48.75 -18.47
CA THR A 69 58.07 47.33 -18.56
C THR A 69 58.89 46.87 -17.36
N TRP A 70 59.34 47.79 -16.49
CA TRP A 70 60.11 47.43 -15.31
C TRP A 70 59.23 46.90 -14.18
N ASP A 71 59.41 45.64 -13.82
CA ASP A 71 58.61 44.98 -12.79
C ASP A 71 58.76 45.58 -11.39
N ASN A 72 59.92 46.22 -11.12
CA ASN A 72 60.27 46.77 -9.80
C ASN A 72 59.74 48.19 -9.56
N THR A 73 59.01 48.78 -10.50
CA THR A 73 58.34 50.08 -10.28
C THR A 73 57.23 49.93 -9.25
N ILE A 74 57.07 50.88 -8.32
CA ILE A 74 56.06 50.85 -7.26
C ILE A 74 54.65 50.57 -7.81
N ILE A 75 54.33 51.12 -8.98
CA ILE A 75 53.05 50.92 -9.68
C ILE A 75 52.87 49.46 -10.12
N ASN A 76 53.91 48.85 -10.71
CA ASN A 76 53.87 47.46 -11.18
C ASN A 76 53.86 46.47 -10.01
N ILE A 77 54.60 46.74 -8.93
CA ILE A 77 54.54 45.97 -7.68
C ILE A 77 53.13 46.01 -7.08
N ARG A 78 52.49 47.19 -7.03
CA ARG A 78 51.10 47.33 -6.55
C ARG A 78 50.12 46.59 -7.45
N ARG A 79 50.26 46.71 -8.78
CA ARG A 79 49.44 45.99 -9.76
C ARG A 79 49.55 44.48 -9.56
N ARG A 80 50.77 43.94 -9.45
CA ARG A 80 51.02 42.52 -9.18
C ARG A 80 50.43 42.05 -7.85
N ARG A 81 50.52 42.86 -6.77
CA ARG A 81 49.87 42.52 -5.49
C ARG A 81 48.34 42.47 -5.61
N ILE A 82 47.74 43.40 -6.35
CA ILE A 82 46.29 43.42 -6.58
C ILE A 82 45.87 42.21 -7.43
N GLU A 83 46.61 41.91 -8.50
CA GLU A 83 46.38 40.73 -9.34
C GLU A 83 46.54 39.42 -8.56
N ASN A 84 47.57 39.29 -7.73
CA ASN A 84 47.76 38.13 -6.85
C ASN A 84 46.61 37.99 -5.83
N ARG A 85 46.15 39.10 -5.23
CA ARG A 85 44.98 39.08 -4.32
C ARG A 85 43.70 38.67 -5.08
N ARG A 86 43.48 39.20 -6.27
CA ARG A 86 42.35 38.81 -7.14
C ARG A 86 42.42 37.32 -7.49
N PHE A 87 43.61 36.83 -7.81
CA PHE A 87 43.84 35.41 -8.08
C PHE A 87 43.54 34.55 -6.85
N GLN A 88 44.03 34.93 -5.67
CA GLN A 88 43.77 34.22 -4.41
C GLN A 88 42.28 34.20 -4.07
N ILE A 89 41.59 35.34 -4.18
CA ILE A 89 40.14 35.44 -3.96
C ILE A 89 39.41 34.53 -4.95
N ALA A 90 39.75 34.58 -6.24
CA ALA A 90 39.15 33.73 -7.26
C ALA A 90 39.38 32.24 -7.01
N GLN A 91 40.56 31.84 -6.50
CA GLN A 91 40.83 30.45 -6.10
C GLN A 91 40.00 30.05 -4.88
N LEU A 92 39.94 30.90 -3.85
CA LEU A 92 39.11 30.65 -2.66
C LEU A 92 37.62 30.54 -3.01
N GLU A 93 37.12 31.38 -3.92
CA GLU A 93 35.74 31.30 -4.41
C GLU A 93 35.49 30.02 -5.21
N LYS A 94 36.43 29.61 -6.07
CA LYS A 94 36.35 28.33 -6.78
C LYS A 94 36.32 27.15 -5.81
N ASP A 95 37.17 27.15 -4.79
CA ASP A 95 37.22 26.07 -3.81
C ASP A 95 35.98 26.04 -2.91
N ARG A 96 35.48 27.21 -2.49
CA ARG A 96 34.19 27.33 -1.79
C ARG A 96 33.05 26.80 -2.64
N ARG A 97 33.03 27.14 -3.94
CA ARG A 97 32.00 26.67 -4.87
C ARG A 97 32.08 25.16 -5.10
N LYS A 98 33.28 24.59 -5.24
CA LYS A 98 33.49 23.14 -5.33
C LYS A 98 32.97 22.44 -4.09
N ARG A 99 33.38 22.87 -2.90
CA ARG A 99 32.89 22.32 -1.62
C ARG A 99 31.37 22.40 -1.48
N PHE A 100 30.77 23.53 -1.89
CA PHE A 100 29.32 23.67 -1.87
C PHE A 100 28.62 22.68 -2.81
N LEU A 101 29.17 22.46 -4.01
CA LEU A 101 28.64 21.48 -4.96
C LEU A 101 28.81 20.05 -4.45
N GLU A 102 29.96 19.72 -3.87
CA GLU A 102 30.23 18.42 -3.23
C GLU A 102 29.25 18.15 -2.08
N MET A 103 29.09 19.09 -1.14
CA MET A 103 28.12 18.98 -0.05
C MET A 103 26.68 18.82 -0.59
N ARG A 104 26.31 19.56 -1.63
CA ARG A 104 24.99 19.42 -2.30
C ARG A 104 24.80 18.03 -2.90
N GLN A 105 25.84 17.45 -3.49
CA GLN A 105 25.79 16.10 -4.04
C GLN A 105 25.67 15.06 -2.92
N GLU A 106 26.48 15.17 -1.87
CA GLU A 106 26.42 14.31 -0.70
C GLU A 106 25.05 14.37 -0.01
N GLU A 107 24.49 15.57 0.18
CA GLU A 107 23.13 15.74 0.71
C GLU A 107 22.07 15.11 -0.20
N ALA A 108 22.20 15.28 -1.52
CA ALA A 108 21.26 14.69 -2.47
C ALA A 108 21.34 13.16 -2.44
N ASP A 109 22.53 12.59 -2.35
CA ASP A 109 22.73 11.15 -2.29
C ASP A 109 22.30 10.56 -0.93
N ASN A 110 22.54 11.28 0.16
CA ASN A 110 22.00 10.91 1.48
C ASN A 110 20.47 10.93 1.48
N LYS A 111 19.85 11.97 0.89
CA LYS A 111 18.39 12.02 0.74
C LYS A 111 17.86 10.88 -0.11
N LYS A 112 18.52 10.55 -1.23
CA LYS A 112 18.15 9.38 -2.05
C LYS A 112 18.23 8.09 -1.25
N ARG A 113 19.32 7.86 -0.50
CA ARG A 113 19.46 6.68 0.37
C ARG A 113 18.35 6.57 1.39
N ILE A 114 18.03 7.66 2.10
CA ILE A 114 16.94 7.70 3.08
C ILE A 114 15.59 7.38 2.41
N ILE A 115 15.33 7.95 1.24
CA ILE A 115 14.11 7.67 0.47
C ILE A 115 14.06 6.20 0.05
N ASP A 116 15.16 5.65 -0.47
CA ASP A 116 15.24 4.27 -0.91
C ASP A 116 15.04 3.28 0.25
N GLU A 117 15.66 3.55 1.40
CA GLU A 117 15.47 2.79 2.64
C GLU A 117 14.01 2.85 3.12
N ALA A 118 13.43 4.05 3.18
CA ALA A 118 12.03 4.23 3.55
C ALA A 118 11.09 3.48 2.59
N GLN A 119 11.35 3.55 1.28
CA GLN A 119 10.60 2.79 0.28
C GLN A 119 10.77 1.28 0.47
N GLN A 120 11.96 0.79 0.81
CA GLN A 120 12.18 -0.63 1.10
C GLN A 120 11.38 -1.09 2.32
N ILE A 121 11.34 -0.28 3.39
CA ILE A 121 10.54 -0.57 4.59
C ILE A 121 9.06 -0.61 4.23
N LEU A 122 8.53 0.44 3.57
CA LEU A 122 7.14 0.49 3.13
C LEU A 122 6.77 -0.70 2.25
N ARG A 123 7.66 -1.06 1.30
CA ARG A 123 7.47 -2.25 0.46
C ARG A 123 7.39 -3.53 1.28
N ARG A 124 8.27 -3.73 2.25
CA ARG A 124 8.26 -4.92 3.14
C ARG A 124 7.04 -4.96 4.05
N ASP A 125 6.52 -3.80 4.45
CA ASP A 125 5.37 -3.69 5.33
C ASP A 125 4.05 -3.96 4.63
N LYS A 126 3.96 -3.81 3.30
CA LYS A 126 2.77 -4.20 2.53
C LYS A 126 2.46 -5.69 2.69
N ASP A 127 1.19 -6.01 2.89
CA ASP A 127 0.72 -7.39 3.13
C ASP A 127 1.01 -8.34 1.95
N ASN A 128 0.93 -7.83 0.72
CA ASN A 128 1.24 -8.59 -0.48
C ASN A 128 2.72 -9.02 -0.49
N SER A 129 3.61 -8.12 -0.09
CA SER A 129 5.05 -8.40 0.03
C SER A 129 5.36 -9.34 1.19
N LYS A 130 4.71 -9.17 2.35
CA LYS A 130 4.86 -10.08 3.50
C LYS A 130 4.50 -11.52 3.13
N SER A 131 3.41 -11.69 2.39
CA SER A 131 2.95 -12.99 1.92
C SER A 131 3.90 -13.60 0.88
N LEU A 132 4.45 -12.78 -0.03
CA LEU A 132 5.51 -13.22 -0.95
C LEU A 132 6.79 -13.64 -0.19
N ILE A 133 7.21 -12.85 0.80
CA ILE A 133 8.36 -13.17 1.65
C ILE A 133 8.11 -14.47 2.44
N SER A 134 6.88 -14.72 2.88
CA SER A 134 6.50 -16.00 3.49
C SER A 134 6.68 -17.16 2.51
N ALA A 135 6.22 -17.01 1.26
CA ALA A 135 6.44 -18.01 0.21
C ALA A 135 7.93 -18.21 -0.11
N LEU A 136 8.72 -17.14 -0.09
CA LEU A 136 10.18 -17.18 -0.23
C LEU A 136 10.83 -17.98 0.91
N LYS A 137 10.46 -17.71 2.17
CA LYS A 137 10.94 -18.47 3.33
C LYS A 137 10.58 -19.94 3.23
N TYR A 138 9.35 -20.25 2.79
CA TYR A 138 8.94 -21.63 2.58
C TYR A 138 9.76 -22.32 1.47
N SER A 139 10.10 -21.61 0.39
CA SER A 139 11.00 -22.15 -0.64
C SER A 139 12.39 -22.47 -0.09
N GLU A 140 12.90 -21.68 0.86
CA GLU A 140 14.17 -21.93 1.51
C GLU A 140 14.13 -23.18 2.38
N VAL A 141 13.07 -23.33 3.19
CA VAL A 141 12.85 -24.54 3.99
C VAL A 141 12.79 -25.79 3.11
N LEU A 142 12.15 -25.72 1.94
CA LEU A 142 12.13 -26.84 0.99
C LEU A 142 13.52 -27.18 0.43
N ARG A 143 14.34 -26.16 0.14
CA ARG A 143 15.73 -26.36 -0.30
C ARG A 143 16.55 -27.04 0.79
N GLU A 144 16.49 -26.51 2.01
CA GLU A 144 17.18 -27.08 3.18
C GLU A 144 16.73 -28.51 3.46
N ARG A 145 15.42 -28.78 3.38
CA ARG A 145 14.88 -30.14 3.54
C ARG A 145 15.41 -31.09 2.47
N GLY A 146 15.54 -30.62 1.22
CA GLY A 146 16.17 -31.39 0.15
C GLY A 146 17.62 -31.78 0.47
N GLU A 147 18.40 -30.85 1.03
CA GLU A 147 19.77 -31.13 1.47
C GLU A 147 19.83 -32.07 2.68
N GLN A 148 18.92 -31.91 3.65
CA GLN A 148 18.80 -32.84 4.78
C GLN A 148 18.51 -34.27 4.31
N ILE A 149 17.59 -34.46 3.36
CA ILE A 149 17.28 -35.78 2.80
C ILE A 149 18.50 -36.38 2.10
N LYS A 150 19.26 -35.57 1.36
CA LYS A 150 20.51 -36.04 0.73
C LYS A 150 21.53 -36.47 1.78
N PHE A 151 21.66 -35.71 2.86
CA PHE A 151 22.55 -36.03 3.97
C PHE A 151 22.14 -37.32 4.69
N GLU A 152 20.85 -37.48 4.98
CA GLU A 152 20.28 -38.68 5.60
C GLU A 152 20.53 -39.93 4.75
N LYS A 153 20.34 -39.84 3.42
CA LYS A 153 20.66 -40.94 2.51
C LYS A 153 22.14 -41.35 2.56
N LYS A 154 23.05 -40.37 2.61
CA LYS A 154 24.49 -40.65 2.75
C LYS A 154 24.81 -41.32 4.09
N LEU A 155 24.16 -40.91 5.18
CA LEU A 155 24.32 -41.56 6.47
C LEU A 155 23.84 -43.01 6.43
N GLN A 156 22.68 -43.27 5.83
CA GLN A 156 22.16 -44.62 5.63
C GLN A 156 23.10 -45.47 4.77
N GLU A 157 23.69 -44.92 3.71
CA GLU A 157 24.69 -45.62 2.89
C GLU A 157 25.90 -46.05 3.73
N ILE A 158 26.44 -45.14 4.56
CA ILE A 158 27.56 -45.44 5.47
C ILE A 158 27.18 -46.48 6.52
N GLU A 159 25.98 -46.40 7.08
CA GLU A 159 25.49 -47.37 8.08
C GLU A 159 25.33 -48.76 7.45
N ASN A 160 24.75 -48.85 6.26
CA ASN A 160 24.64 -50.09 5.49
C ASN A 160 26.01 -50.68 5.11
N GLU A 161 27.03 -49.87 4.89
CA GLU A 161 28.41 -50.34 4.67
C GLU A 161 29.00 -50.91 5.96
N ARG A 162 28.84 -50.24 7.10
CA ARG A 162 29.29 -50.73 8.41
C ARG A 162 28.60 -52.03 8.82
N GLU A 163 27.29 -52.14 8.58
CA GLU A 163 26.55 -53.37 8.84
C GLU A 163 27.05 -54.53 7.96
N ARG A 164 27.39 -54.26 6.70
CA ARG A 164 28.00 -55.25 5.81
C ARG A 164 29.36 -55.70 6.32
N GLU A 165 30.24 -54.77 6.69
CA GLU A 165 31.55 -55.10 7.29
C GLU A 165 31.41 -55.91 8.58
N TYR A 166 30.44 -55.57 9.44
CA TYR A 166 30.18 -56.30 10.68
C TYR A 166 29.65 -57.71 10.41
N ALA A 167 28.72 -57.85 9.45
CA ALA A 167 28.22 -59.16 9.03
C ALA A 167 29.32 -60.04 8.43
N GLU A 168 30.27 -59.47 7.69
CA GLU A 168 31.44 -60.19 7.18
C GLU A 168 32.37 -60.67 8.31
N LYS A 169 32.61 -59.82 9.32
CA LYS A 169 33.38 -60.21 10.52
C LYS A 169 32.70 -61.36 11.27
N LEU A 170 31.40 -61.27 11.52
CA LEU A 170 30.62 -62.34 12.15
C LEU A 170 30.70 -63.65 11.36
N LYS A 171 30.61 -63.60 10.03
CA LYS A 171 30.78 -64.78 9.18
C LYS A 171 32.18 -65.37 9.34
N ALA A 172 33.23 -64.55 9.34
CA ALA A 172 34.60 -65.00 9.56
C ALA A 172 34.78 -65.64 10.94
N ASP A 173 34.22 -65.04 12.00
CA ASP A 173 34.27 -65.58 13.36
C ASP A 173 33.55 -66.93 13.48
N VAL A 174 32.38 -67.08 12.83
CA VAL A 174 31.65 -68.35 12.78
C VAL A 174 32.44 -69.43 12.04
N GLU A 175 33.08 -69.10 10.92
CA GLU A 175 33.94 -70.06 10.20
C GLU A 175 35.19 -70.44 11.00
N ASN A 176 35.82 -69.48 11.69
CA ASN A 176 36.93 -69.75 12.61
C ASN A 176 36.51 -70.68 13.76
N TYR A 177 35.35 -70.42 14.37
CA TYR A 177 34.81 -71.28 15.43
C TYR A 177 34.51 -72.70 14.94
N LYS A 178 33.96 -72.85 13.72
CA LYS A 178 33.75 -74.17 13.11
C LYS A 178 35.07 -74.92 12.89
N LEU A 179 36.11 -74.22 12.44
CA LEU A 179 37.45 -74.77 12.27
C LEU A 179 38.04 -75.22 13.61
N GLU A 180 37.94 -74.41 14.66
CA GLU A 180 38.39 -74.77 16.01
C GLU A 180 37.65 -76.00 16.54
N LEU A 181 36.32 -76.04 16.40
CA LEU A 181 35.51 -77.17 16.83
C LEU A 181 35.85 -78.46 16.06
N ALA A 182 36.16 -78.35 14.77
CA ALA A 182 36.61 -79.48 13.96
C ALA A 182 37.99 -79.99 14.44
N GLN A 183 38.93 -79.10 14.72
CA GLN A 183 40.24 -79.44 15.28
C GLN A 183 40.13 -80.08 16.67
N GLU A 184 39.26 -79.57 17.54
CA GLU A 184 39.01 -80.18 18.85
C GLU A 184 38.39 -81.57 18.73
N LYS A 185 37.40 -81.75 17.85
CA LYS A 185 36.82 -83.07 17.57
C LYS A 185 37.88 -84.03 17.05
N GLU A 186 38.77 -83.59 16.16
CA GLU A 186 39.86 -84.41 15.64
C GLU A 186 40.86 -84.78 16.74
N LYS A 187 41.23 -83.84 17.61
CA LYS A 187 42.05 -84.11 18.81
C LYS A 187 41.38 -85.13 19.72
N GLU A 188 40.09 -84.98 20.01
CA GLU A 188 39.33 -85.93 20.84
C GLU A 188 39.20 -87.31 20.19
N ILE A 189 38.98 -87.39 18.88
CA ILE A 189 39.01 -88.66 18.14
C ILE A 189 40.40 -89.29 18.25
N SER A 190 41.47 -88.51 18.13
CA SER A 190 42.84 -89.02 18.26
C SER A 190 43.13 -89.56 19.67
N LYS A 191 42.67 -88.86 20.73
CA LYS A 191 42.77 -89.32 22.13
C LYS A 191 41.98 -90.60 22.35
N LYS A 192 40.72 -90.64 21.89
CA LYS A 192 39.86 -91.83 21.97
C LYS A 192 40.48 -93.02 21.24
N LYS A 193 41.09 -92.82 20.07
CA LYS A 193 41.81 -93.88 19.34
C LYS A 193 42.97 -94.44 20.17
N LYS A 194 43.81 -93.56 20.74
CA LYS A 194 44.91 -93.96 21.63
C LYS A 194 44.42 -94.73 22.86
N LEU A 195 43.41 -94.21 23.55
CA LEU A 195 42.82 -94.87 24.72
C LEU A 195 42.21 -96.25 24.34
N ASN A 196 41.56 -96.35 23.18
CA ASN A 196 40.97 -97.61 22.72
C ASN A 196 42.05 -98.63 22.30
N GLU A 197 43.19 -98.17 21.78
CA GLU A 197 44.36 -99.02 21.55
C GLU A 197 44.98 -99.53 22.86
N GLU A 198 45.05 -98.68 23.90
CA GLU A 198 45.50 -99.05 25.24
C GLU A 198 44.56 -100.09 25.88
N VAL A 199 43.24 -99.82 25.90
CA VAL A 199 42.23 -100.76 26.40
C VAL A 199 42.25 -102.08 25.65
N ARG A 200 42.46 -102.08 24.32
CA ARG A 200 42.62 -103.33 23.55
C ARG A 200 43.83 -104.15 23.98
N LYS A 201 44.95 -103.51 24.31
CA LYS A 201 46.15 -104.19 24.83
C LYS A 201 45.88 -104.77 26.22
N GLU A 202 45.30 -103.97 27.12
CA GLU A 202 44.92 -104.43 28.46
C GLU A 202 43.92 -105.58 28.42
N MET A 203 42.93 -105.54 27.52
CA MET A 203 41.95 -106.62 27.36
C MET A 203 42.61 -107.90 26.82
N ALA A 204 43.56 -107.78 25.89
CA ALA A 204 44.32 -108.93 25.41
C ALA A 204 45.21 -109.54 26.51
N GLU A 205 45.76 -108.72 27.40
CA GLU A 205 46.50 -109.18 28.58
C GLU A 205 45.58 -109.84 29.63
N LEU A 206 44.40 -109.29 29.88
CA LEU A 206 43.41 -109.88 30.78
C LEU A 206 42.88 -111.22 30.26
N VAL A 207 42.63 -111.35 28.95
CA VAL A 207 42.21 -112.63 28.36
C VAL A 207 43.28 -113.71 28.54
N LYS A 208 44.57 -113.34 28.42
CA LYS A 208 45.67 -114.28 28.71
C LYS A 208 45.69 -114.70 30.18
N ARG A 209 45.59 -113.73 31.11
CA ARG A 209 45.54 -114.02 32.56
C ARG A 209 44.35 -114.89 32.93
N LYS A 210 43.17 -114.61 32.37
CA LYS A 210 41.97 -115.42 32.59
C LYS A 210 42.08 -116.83 32.02
N HIS A 211 42.75 -117.00 30.87
CA HIS A 211 43.02 -118.33 30.34
C HIS A 211 43.91 -119.14 31.28
N ASP A 212 44.94 -118.51 31.87
CA ASP A 212 45.83 -119.13 32.84
C ASP A 212 45.09 -119.43 34.17
N GLU A 213 44.18 -118.57 34.60
CA GLU A 213 43.31 -118.77 35.78
C GLU A 213 42.27 -119.88 35.56
N GLU A 214 41.63 -119.98 34.39
CA GLU A 214 40.67 -121.06 34.07
C GLU A 214 41.32 -122.45 34.08
N VAL A 215 42.61 -122.54 33.74
CA VAL A 215 43.37 -123.80 33.85
C VAL A 215 43.55 -124.20 35.32
N MET A 216 43.82 -123.22 36.19
CA MET A 216 43.97 -123.43 37.63
C MET A 216 42.63 -123.70 38.33
N GLU A 217 41.54 -123.04 37.91
CA GLU A 217 40.21 -123.24 38.51
C GLU A 217 39.62 -124.62 38.20
N ARG A 218 39.85 -125.19 37.00
CA ARG A 218 39.42 -126.59 36.73
C ARG A 218 40.06 -127.62 37.68
N GLU A 219 41.24 -127.33 38.21
CA GLU A 219 41.91 -128.19 39.19
C GLU A 219 41.31 -128.04 40.61
N LEU A 220 40.74 -126.88 40.94
CA LEU A 220 40.05 -126.59 42.20
C LEU A 220 38.57 -126.99 42.19
N GLU A 221 37.85 -126.84 41.07
CA GLU A 221 36.43 -127.19 40.92
C GLU A 221 36.17 -128.70 41.10
N ALA A 222 37.18 -129.54 40.86
CA ALA A 222 37.11 -130.96 41.19
C ALA A 222 37.03 -131.21 42.72
N GLN A 223 37.55 -130.30 43.54
CA GLN A 223 37.61 -130.43 45.01
C GLN A 223 36.41 -129.77 45.70
N ASP A 224 35.85 -128.69 45.15
CA ASP A 224 34.74 -127.94 45.78
C ASP A 224 33.33 -128.43 45.38
N ASN A 225 33.16 -129.19 44.29
CA ASN A 225 31.87 -129.82 43.96
C ASN A 225 31.37 -130.80 45.04
N ILE A 226 32.25 -131.27 45.93
CA ILE A 226 31.89 -132.09 47.09
C ILE A 226 31.26 -131.25 48.22
N LYS A 227 31.63 -129.97 48.36
CA LYS A 227 31.13 -129.07 49.43
C LYS A 227 29.83 -128.36 49.08
N ILE A 228 29.60 -128.03 47.81
CA ILE A 228 28.41 -127.27 47.36
C ILE A 228 27.09 -128.02 47.59
N MET A 229 27.12 -129.35 47.64
CA MET A 229 25.94 -130.16 47.95
C MET A 229 25.39 -129.93 49.37
N GLU A 230 26.19 -129.43 50.30
CA GLU A 230 25.82 -129.23 51.70
C GLU A 230 25.14 -127.86 51.93
N GLU A 231 25.47 -126.83 51.14
CA GLU A 231 24.99 -125.46 51.34
C GLU A 231 23.59 -125.19 50.76
N ILE A 232 23.19 -125.90 49.70
CA ILE A 232 21.90 -125.71 49.00
C ILE A 232 20.68 -125.93 49.92
N LYS A 233 20.82 -126.72 51.00
CA LYS A 233 19.74 -126.95 51.96
C LYS A 233 19.40 -125.75 52.84
N THR A 234 20.32 -124.77 52.98
CA THR A 234 20.17 -123.65 53.92
C THR A 234 19.45 -122.43 53.33
N VAL A 235 19.45 -122.27 52.00
CA VAL A 235 18.96 -121.06 51.33
C VAL A 235 17.43 -121.02 51.18
N GLN A 236 16.75 -122.17 51.11
CA GLN A 236 15.31 -122.25 50.87
C GLN A 236 14.43 -121.71 52.02
N GLU A 237 14.98 -121.53 53.22
CA GLU A 237 14.23 -121.13 54.41
C GLU A 237 14.05 -119.59 54.53
N ASN A 238 14.89 -118.80 53.87
CA ASN A 238 14.90 -117.34 54.02
C ASN A 238 13.93 -116.58 53.09
N GLU A 239 13.55 -117.12 51.93
CA GLU A 239 12.72 -116.40 50.95
C GLU A 239 11.25 -116.22 51.36
N ARG A 240 10.74 -116.97 52.35
CA ARG A 240 9.33 -116.91 52.75
C ARG A 240 8.95 -115.64 53.53
N LYS A 241 9.90 -114.91 54.12
CA LYS A 241 9.63 -113.78 55.04
C LYS A 241 9.47 -112.41 54.36
N GLU A 242 9.87 -112.24 53.10
CA GLU A 242 9.94 -110.90 52.48
C GLU A 242 8.62 -110.41 51.82
N LYS A 243 7.73 -111.34 51.43
CA LYS A 243 6.52 -111.02 50.62
C LYS A 243 5.42 -110.24 51.39
N GLU A 244 5.45 -110.22 52.71
CA GLU A 244 4.36 -109.66 53.53
C GLU A 244 4.45 -108.13 53.72
N ARG A 245 5.64 -107.53 53.58
CA ARG A 245 5.88 -106.09 53.82
C ARG A 245 5.32 -105.15 52.74
N LYS A 246 5.13 -105.61 51.50
CA LYS A 246 4.74 -104.75 50.36
C LYS A 246 3.25 -104.35 50.30
N ARG A 247 2.35 -105.03 51.03
CA ARG A 247 0.90 -104.75 50.97
C ARG A 247 0.44 -103.50 51.75
N GLN A 248 1.22 -103.00 52.71
CA GLN A 248 0.78 -101.91 53.60
C GLN A 248 0.99 -100.49 53.03
N LEU A 249 1.79 -100.32 51.98
CA LEU A 249 2.16 -98.99 51.43
C LEU A 249 1.05 -98.36 50.56
N VAL A 250 0.30 -99.18 49.82
CA VAL A 250 -0.65 -98.74 48.78
C VAL A 250 -1.93 -98.07 49.34
N MET A 251 -2.28 -98.30 50.60
CA MET A 251 -3.52 -97.79 51.20
C MET A 251 -3.46 -96.29 51.56
N LYS A 252 -2.28 -95.69 51.69
CA LYS A 252 -2.11 -94.30 52.14
C LYS A 252 -2.34 -93.25 51.05
N ASP A 253 -2.08 -93.58 49.78
CA ASP A 253 -2.09 -92.60 48.68
C ASP A 253 -3.49 -92.19 48.21
N VAL A 254 -4.54 -92.96 48.54
CA VAL A 254 -5.92 -92.70 48.09
C VAL A 254 -6.61 -91.56 48.89
N ILE A 255 -6.14 -91.26 50.10
CA ILE A 255 -6.79 -90.29 51.00
C ILE A 255 -6.41 -88.83 50.67
N GLU A 256 -5.18 -88.58 50.23
CA GLU A 256 -4.67 -87.23 49.94
C GLU A 256 -5.32 -86.58 48.71
N ASN A 257 -5.66 -87.36 47.68
CA ASN A 257 -6.24 -86.82 46.44
C ASN A 257 -7.67 -86.24 46.60
N ARG A 258 -8.38 -86.55 47.68
CA ARG A 258 -9.75 -86.06 47.92
C ARG A 258 -9.79 -84.67 48.57
N ARG A 259 -8.68 -84.19 49.15
CA ARG A 259 -8.56 -82.84 49.74
C ARG A 259 -8.36 -81.74 48.69
N LEU A 260 -7.56 -82.00 47.67
CA LEU A 260 -7.17 -81.02 46.64
C LEU A 260 -8.35 -80.53 45.78
N ILE A 261 -9.41 -81.32 45.62
CA ILE A 261 -10.57 -80.96 44.78
C ILE A 261 -11.47 -79.92 45.49
N ALA A 262 -11.54 -79.93 46.83
CA ALA A 262 -12.40 -79.01 47.58
C ALA A 262 -11.85 -77.57 47.66
N GLU A 263 -10.53 -77.39 47.51
CA GLU A 263 -9.89 -76.06 47.54
C GLU A 263 -10.11 -75.26 46.24
N PHE A 264 -10.32 -75.95 45.11
CA PHE A 264 -10.53 -75.32 43.80
C PHE A 264 -11.93 -74.69 43.64
N GLU A 265 -12.98 -75.31 44.20
CA GLU A 265 -14.36 -74.79 44.12
C GLU A 265 -14.57 -73.50 44.96
N ALA A 266 -13.70 -73.23 45.93
CA ALA A 266 -13.76 -72.02 46.75
C ALA A 266 -13.24 -70.76 46.02
N GLN A 267 -12.31 -70.91 45.07
CA GLN A 267 -11.72 -69.79 44.33
C GLN A 267 -12.68 -69.20 43.28
N CYS A 268 -13.45 -70.02 42.54
CA CYS A 268 -14.38 -69.51 41.53
C CYS A 268 -15.52 -68.64 42.09
N LYS A 269 -15.90 -68.79 43.37
CA LYS A 269 -16.95 -67.95 43.98
C LYS A 269 -16.49 -66.51 44.27
N GLN A 270 -15.19 -66.28 44.43
CA GLN A 270 -14.66 -64.93 44.68
C GLN A 270 -14.59 -64.09 43.39
N GLU A 271 -14.31 -64.70 42.24
CA GLU A 271 -14.24 -63.98 40.95
C GLU A 271 -15.61 -63.45 40.48
N GLN A 272 -16.72 -64.13 40.83
CA GLN A 272 -18.07 -63.70 40.44
C GLN A 272 -18.58 -62.48 41.23
N GLU A 273 -18.12 -62.25 42.47
CA GLU A 273 -18.50 -61.08 43.26
C GLU A 273 -17.81 -59.79 42.77
N GLU A 274 -16.63 -59.90 42.13
CA GLU A 274 -15.90 -58.75 41.58
C GLU A 274 -16.55 -58.21 40.28
N GLU A 275 -17.13 -59.07 39.46
CA GLU A 275 -17.79 -58.67 38.21
C GLU A 275 -19.12 -57.91 38.43
N GLU A 276 -19.89 -58.26 39.47
CA GLU A 276 -21.15 -57.55 39.80
C GLU A 276 -20.91 -56.14 40.36
N ALA A 277 -19.79 -55.91 41.06
CA ALA A 277 -19.41 -54.59 41.56
C ALA A 277 -19.07 -53.59 40.43
N ALA A 278 -18.49 -54.06 39.32
CA ALA A 278 -18.16 -53.23 38.16
C ALA A 278 -19.41 -52.72 37.41
N ILE A 279 -20.49 -53.51 37.36
CA ILE A 279 -21.74 -53.16 36.68
C ILE A 279 -22.47 -52.02 37.42
N HIS A 280 -22.42 -51.99 38.75
CA HIS A 280 -23.07 -50.95 39.56
C HIS A 280 -22.44 -49.56 39.43
N ILE A 281 -21.11 -49.48 39.21
CA ILE A 281 -20.40 -48.20 39.02
C ILE A 281 -20.79 -47.54 37.67
N HIS A 282 -20.95 -48.35 36.62
CA HIS A 282 -21.38 -47.86 35.30
C HIS A 282 -22.84 -47.40 35.25
N ALA A 283 -23.74 -48.00 36.04
CA ALA A 283 -25.13 -47.57 36.14
C ALA A 283 -25.29 -46.19 36.82
N ASN A 284 -24.47 -45.91 37.84
CA ASN A 284 -24.53 -44.65 38.58
C ASN A 284 -23.96 -43.45 37.80
N THR A 285 -22.96 -43.67 36.95
CA THR A 285 -22.39 -42.62 36.07
C THR A 285 -23.36 -42.18 34.97
N LYS A 286 -24.13 -43.10 34.37
CA LYS A 286 -25.17 -42.75 33.38
C LYS A 286 -26.32 -41.92 33.99
N LYS A 287 -26.73 -42.21 35.24
CA LYS A 287 -27.77 -41.42 35.95
C LYS A 287 -27.33 -39.99 36.27
N ARG A 288 -26.02 -39.74 36.47
CA ARG A 288 -25.47 -38.39 36.74
C ARG A 288 -25.49 -37.49 35.49
N ILE A 289 -25.18 -38.06 34.31
CA ILE A 289 -25.17 -37.33 33.04
C ILE A 289 -26.58 -36.92 32.59
N ALA A 290 -27.61 -37.71 32.93
CA ALA A 290 -29.01 -37.39 32.60
C ALA A 290 -29.60 -36.22 33.43
N LYS A 291 -29.13 -35.99 34.68
CA LYS A 291 -29.59 -34.87 35.52
C LYS A 291 -29.08 -33.52 35.00
N ILE A 292 -27.83 -33.46 34.54
CA ILE A 292 -27.19 -32.22 34.05
C ILE A 292 -27.86 -31.70 32.76
N LYS A 293 -28.35 -32.58 31.87
CA LYS A 293 -29.08 -32.16 30.66
C LYS A 293 -30.45 -31.54 30.94
N LYS A 294 -31.13 -31.97 32.01
CA LYS A 294 -32.50 -31.53 32.35
C LYS A 294 -32.55 -30.18 33.07
N GLU A 295 -31.44 -29.74 33.67
CA GLU A 295 -31.30 -28.44 34.32
C GLU A 295 -31.01 -27.32 33.29
N LYS A 296 -30.17 -27.58 32.29
CA LYS A 296 -29.84 -26.60 31.23
C LYS A 296 -31.02 -26.23 30.32
N GLU A 297 -31.94 -27.18 30.07
CA GLU A 297 -33.11 -26.98 29.21
C GLU A 297 -34.23 -26.14 29.89
N ARG A 298 -34.21 -26.03 31.23
CA ARG A 298 -35.17 -25.20 32.00
C ARG A 298 -34.75 -23.74 32.09
N GLU A 299 -33.44 -23.45 32.01
CA GLU A 299 -32.91 -22.07 32.04
C GLU A 299 -33.22 -21.33 30.73
N GLU A 300 -33.12 -21.98 29.57
CA GLU A 300 -33.44 -21.38 28.25
C GLU A 300 -34.95 -21.09 28.06
N ALA A 301 -35.84 -21.74 28.81
CA ALA A 301 -37.28 -21.52 28.73
C ALA A 301 -37.77 -20.27 29.49
N ILE A 302 -37.11 -19.90 30.60
CA ILE A 302 -37.51 -18.77 31.46
C ILE A 302 -37.10 -17.42 30.82
N GLU A 303 -35.99 -17.39 30.08
CA GLU A 303 -35.46 -16.16 29.46
C GLU A 303 -36.33 -15.66 28.28
N ASN A 304 -37.04 -16.55 27.58
CA ASN A 304 -37.92 -16.22 26.46
C ASN A 304 -39.30 -15.66 26.88
N GLN A 305 -39.76 -15.88 28.11
CA GLN A 305 -41.06 -15.41 28.61
C GLN A 305 -41.00 -13.94 29.07
N ILE A 306 -39.88 -13.51 29.67
CA ILE A 306 -39.63 -12.13 30.15
C ILE A 306 -39.58 -11.10 28.99
N ARG A 307 -39.30 -11.55 27.76
CA ARG A 307 -39.22 -10.68 26.57
C ARG A 307 -40.61 -10.26 26.01
N ARG A 308 -41.69 -11.00 26.30
CA ARG A 308 -43.04 -10.75 25.75
C ARG A 308 -43.91 -9.82 26.62
N GLU A 309 -43.66 -9.73 27.92
CA GLU A 309 -44.48 -8.91 28.84
C GLU A 309 -44.16 -7.40 28.78
N LYS A 310 -42.96 -7.00 28.36
CA LYS A 310 -42.55 -5.58 28.27
C LYS A 310 -43.21 -4.78 27.13
N ILE A 311 -43.86 -5.43 26.15
CA ILE A 311 -44.48 -4.76 24.99
C ILE A 311 -45.97 -4.43 25.23
N SER A 312 -46.62 -5.07 26.21
CA SER A 312 -48.07 -4.93 26.45
C SER A 312 -48.48 -3.73 27.30
N GLN A 313 -47.55 -3.08 28.04
CA GLN A 313 -47.91 -2.07 29.05
C GLN A 313 -47.88 -0.61 28.55
N THR A 314 -47.39 -0.32 27.33
CA THR A 314 -47.18 1.06 26.86
C THR A 314 -48.32 1.64 25.99
N VAL A 315 -49.31 0.83 25.57
CA VAL A 315 -50.37 1.25 24.62
C VAL A 315 -51.67 1.69 25.31
N ALA A 316 -51.92 1.32 26.57
CA ALA A 316 -53.22 1.53 27.22
C ALA A 316 -53.43 2.93 27.88
N ALA A 317 -52.40 3.77 28.00
CA ALA A 317 -52.45 4.98 28.85
C ALA A 317 -52.69 6.33 28.13
N LYS A 318 -52.93 6.38 26.81
CA LYS A 318 -53.02 7.65 26.04
C LYS A 318 -54.39 8.01 25.45
N ALA A 319 -55.45 7.24 25.75
CA ALA A 319 -56.74 7.38 25.07
C ALA A 319 -57.87 8.09 25.87
N ALA A 320 -57.65 8.54 27.11
CA ALA A 320 -58.75 8.95 28.00
C ALA A 320 -58.97 10.47 28.24
N ASP A 321 -58.05 11.38 27.84
CA ASP A 321 -58.06 12.78 28.35
C ASP A 321 -58.42 13.90 27.33
N ARG A 322 -59.09 13.62 26.19
CA ARG A 322 -59.42 14.68 25.18
C ARG A 322 -60.86 15.17 25.09
N ASP A 323 -61.85 14.54 25.73
CA ASP A 323 -63.28 14.82 25.43
C ASP A 323 -63.99 15.85 26.37
N ALA A 324 -63.28 16.56 27.25
CA ALA A 324 -63.93 17.34 28.34
C ALA A 324 -64.03 18.88 28.18
N GLU A 325 -63.47 19.53 27.14
CA GLU A 325 -63.25 21.00 27.16
C GLU A 325 -64.12 21.87 26.20
N GLU A 326 -65.03 21.32 25.38
CA GLU A 326 -65.70 22.11 24.30
C GLU A 326 -67.05 22.80 24.67
N ASN A 327 -67.64 22.60 25.85
CA ASN A 327 -69.00 23.10 26.17
C ASN A 327 -69.09 24.49 26.84
N ARG A 328 -68.40 25.46 26.23
CA ARG A 328 -68.44 26.92 26.46
C ARG A 328 -69.84 27.59 26.51
N ILE A 329 -70.01 28.55 27.43
CA ILE A 329 -70.25 30.02 27.23
C ILE A 329 -71.56 30.60 26.60
N ILE A 330 -72.49 29.92 25.92
CA ILE A 330 -73.33 30.66 24.93
C ILE A 330 -74.54 31.54 25.41
N GLN A 331 -75.11 31.52 26.63
CA GLN A 331 -76.55 31.90 26.76
C GLN A 331 -77.03 33.15 27.58
N LYS A 332 -76.28 34.23 27.91
CA LYS A 332 -76.81 35.21 28.94
C LYS A 332 -76.81 36.76 28.79
N ALA A 333 -76.64 37.44 27.64
CA ALA A 333 -76.34 38.91 27.66
C ALA A 333 -77.13 39.97 26.80
N LEU A 334 -78.42 39.85 26.42
CA LEU A 334 -79.00 40.70 25.33
C LEU A 334 -80.29 41.58 25.52
N ALA A 335 -80.84 41.90 26.71
CA ALA A 335 -82.27 42.33 26.79
C ALA A 335 -82.73 43.73 27.34
N GLU A 336 -81.94 44.80 27.59
CA GLU A 336 -82.42 45.89 28.50
C GLU A 336 -82.43 47.41 28.09
N ARG A 337 -82.35 47.88 26.82
CA ARG A 337 -81.98 49.32 26.51
C ARG A 337 -83.05 50.37 26.03
N GLU A 338 -84.32 50.09 25.72
CA GLU A 338 -85.07 50.93 24.73
C GLU A 338 -86.13 52.01 25.11
N ALA A 339 -86.45 52.40 26.37
CA ALA A 339 -87.77 53.02 26.65
C ALA A 339 -87.94 54.52 27.08
N ARG A 340 -87.21 55.58 26.64
CA ARG A 340 -87.27 56.92 27.34
C ARG A 340 -87.52 58.30 26.62
N GLU A 341 -87.88 58.46 25.34
CA GLU A 341 -87.65 59.76 24.61
C GLU A 341 -88.80 60.79 24.27
N ASN A 342 -90.08 60.66 24.65
CA ASN A 342 -91.17 61.32 23.86
C ASN A 342 -91.83 62.69 24.24
N GLU A 343 -91.45 63.49 25.24
CA GLU A 343 -92.39 64.55 25.76
C GLU A 343 -92.17 66.06 25.35
N LEU A 344 -91.20 66.45 24.51
CA LEU A 344 -90.70 67.86 24.43
C LEU A 344 -91.39 68.88 23.47
N LEU A 345 -92.56 68.60 22.86
CA LEU A 345 -92.92 69.22 21.55
C LEU A 345 -93.84 70.46 21.49
N GLU A 346 -94.62 70.84 22.50
CA GLU A 346 -95.75 71.76 22.28
C GLU A 346 -95.49 73.29 22.37
N LYS A 347 -94.43 73.78 23.04
CA LYS A 347 -94.26 75.23 23.34
C LYS A 347 -93.90 76.15 22.15
N LYS A 348 -93.79 75.62 20.94
CA LYS A 348 -93.13 76.29 19.79
C LYS A 348 -94.03 77.13 18.87
N LYS A 349 -95.35 77.20 19.07
CA LYS A 349 -96.28 77.68 18.00
C LYS A 349 -96.51 79.20 17.94
N ALA A 350 -96.41 79.95 19.05
CA ALA A 350 -96.87 81.35 19.09
C ALA A 350 -95.85 82.41 18.60
N TYR A 351 -94.54 82.15 18.65
CA TYR A 351 -93.47 83.02 18.12
C TYR A 351 -93.52 83.21 16.58
N LYS A 352 -94.39 82.48 15.89
CA LYS A 352 -94.27 82.25 14.45
C LYS A 352 -94.73 83.40 13.56
N GLU A 353 -95.65 84.25 14.02
CA GLU A 353 -96.37 85.13 13.08
C GLU A 353 -95.73 86.50 12.87
N GLN A 354 -95.10 87.10 13.89
CA GLN A 354 -94.37 88.37 13.73
C GLN A 354 -93.09 88.20 12.91
N LEU A 355 -92.50 87.01 12.99
CA LEU A 355 -91.39 86.58 12.15
C LEU A 355 -91.69 86.76 10.65
N VAL A 356 -92.95 86.53 10.20
CA VAL A 356 -93.32 86.36 8.78
C VAL A 356 -93.11 87.61 7.90
N ARG A 357 -93.06 88.82 8.47
CA ARG A 357 -92.94 90.05 7.66
C ARG A 357 -91.50 90.49 7.44
N GLU A 358 -90.65 90.44 8.46
CA GLU A 358 -89.19 90.56 8.28
C GLU A 358 -88.70 89.44 7.38
N LEU A 359 -89.30 88.25 7.51
CA LEU A 359 -89.08 87.10 6.64
C LEU A 359 -89.17 87.46 5.16
N LYS A 360 -90.11 88.30 4.72
CA LYS A 360 -90.34 88.56 3.28
C LYS A 360 -89.29 89.45 2.63
N LYS A 361 -88.72 90.41 3.37
CA LYS A 361 -87.66 91.29 2.84
C LYS A 361 -86.30 90.62 2.93
N GLU A 362 -86.06 89.91 4.03
CA GLU A 362 -84.96 88.95 4.11
C GLU A 362 -85.09 87.90 3.01
N ARG A 363 -86.31 87.44 2.65
CA ARG A 363 -86.54 86.46 1.57
C ARG A 363 -85.96 86.90 0.25
N LEU A 364 -86.17 88.16 -0.16
CA LEU A 364 -85.70 88.63 -1.46
C LEU A 364 -84.18 88.80 -1.49
N HIS A 365 -83.59 89.28 -0.40
CA HIS A 365 -82.12 89.37 -0.26
C HIS A 365 -81.48 87.98 -0.15
N GLN A 366 -82.11 87.08 0.61
CA GLN A 366 -81.77 85.66 0.70
C GLN A 366 -81.86 84.99 -0.66
N LEU A 367 -82.89 85.26 -1.47
CA LEU A 367 -82.99 84.66 -2.81
C LEU A 367 -81.82 85.05 -3.72
N LYS A 368 -81.37 86.32 -3.68
CA LYS A 368 -80.19 86.76 -4.44
C LYS A 368 -78.89 86.13 -3.92
N LEU A 369 -78.69 86.14 -2.61
CA LEU A 369 -77.54 85.47 -1.99
C LEU A 369 -77.57 83.96 -2.26
N GLU A 370 -78.73 83.32 -2.21
CA GLU A 370 -78.94 81.91 -2.54
C GLU A 370 -78.62 81.63 -4.00
N GLU A 371 -78.95 82.53 -4.93
CA GLU A 371 -78.57 82.39 -6.34
C GLU A 371 -77.05 82.48 -6.53
N GLU A 372 -76.40 83.46 -5.90
CA GLU A 372 -74.93 83.60 -5.91
C GLU A 372 -74.23 82.43 -5.20
N GLU A 373 -74.78 81.93 -4.09
CA GLU A 373 -74.31 80.74 -3.40
C GLU A 373 -74.53 79.49 -4.24
N LYS A 374 -75.66 79.34 -4.93
CA LYS A 374 -75.89 78.24 -5.88
C LYS A 374 -74.90 78.29 -7.04
N GLN A 375 -74.56 79.47 -7.54
CA GLN A 375 -73.52 79.61 -8.57
C GLN A 375 -72.14 79.24 -8.02
N ARG A 376 -71.75 79.77 -6.86
CA ARG A 376 -70.50 79.40 -6.18
C ARG A 376 -70.43 77.90 -5.86
N GLN A 377 -71.53 77.28 -5.42
CA GLN A 377 -71.62 75.84 -5.17
C GLN A 377 -71.48 75.04 -6.46
N LYS A 378 -72.08 75.48 -7.57
CA LYS A 378 -71.90 74.85 -8.88
C LYS A 378 -70.45 74.94 -9.35
N GLU A 379 -69.79 76.08 -9.14
CA GLU A 379 -68.37 76.26 -9.47
C GLU A 379 -67.44 75.41 -8.58
N LEU A 380 -67.69 75.38 -7.28
CA LEU A 380 -66.97 74.52 -6.34
C LEU A 380 -67.21 73.03 -6.65
N MET A 381 -68.41 72.65 -7.06
CA MET A 381 -68.71 71.27 -7.48
C MET A 381 -67.97 70.92 -8.78
N LYS A 382 -67.96 71.82 -9.77
CA LYS A 382 -67.17 71.65 -11.00
C LYS A 382 -65.68 71.52 -10.67
N PHE A 383 -65.15 72.37 -9.80
CA PHE A 383 -63.77 72.30 -9.34
C PHE A 383 -63.46 70.99 -8.60
N SER A 384 -64.34 70.56 -7.70
CA SER A 384 -64.21 69.29 -6.97
C SER A 384 -64.22 68.08 -7.91
N ILE A 385 -65.13 68.07 -8.90
CA ILE A 385 -65.19 67.03 -9.92
C ILE A 385 -63.90 67.02 -10.74
N MET A 386 -63.42 68.19 -11.22
CA MET A 386 -62.16 68.28 -11.95
C MET A 386 -60.98 67.77 -11.12
N GLN A 387 -60.91 68.13 -9.84
CA GLN A 387 -59.85 67.67 -8.96
C GLN A 387 -59.91 66.15 -8.73
N ARG A 388 -61.11 65.57 -8.60
CA ARG A 388 -61.29 64.11 -8.49
C ARG A 388 -60.87 63.41 -9.77
N LEU A 389 -61.24 63.93 -10.93
CA LEU A 389 -60.80 63.37 -12.23
C LEU A 389 -59.28 63.46 -12.36
N LYS A 390 -58.68 64.61 -12.05
CA LYS A 390 -57.23 64.77 -12.08
C LYS A 390 -56.51 63.84 -11.10
N ASN A 391 -57.03 63.71 -9.88
CA ASN A 391 -56.49 62.76 -8.90
C ASN A 391 -56.66 61.30 -9.37
N SER A 392 -57.76 60.97 -10.04
CA SER A 392 -57.98 59.64 -10.61
C SER A 392 -56.98 59.33 -11.72
N GLU A 393 -56.70 60.29 -12.61
CA GLU A 393 -55.65 60.17 -13.64
C GLU A 393 -54.27 59.95 -13.01
N VAL A 394 -53.90 60.80 -12.04
CA VAL A 394 -52.60 60.72 -11.36
C VAL A 394 -52.46 59.40 -10.59
N ASN A 395 -53.54 58.95 -9.93
CA ASN A 395 -53.54 57.67 -9.22
C ASN A 395 -53.43 56.49 -10.20
N ALA A 396 -54.12 56.54 -11.35
CA ALA A 396 -54.01 55.51 -12.38
C ALA A 396 -52.58 55.43 -12.94
N GLU A 397 -51.98 56.57 -13.31
CA GLU A 397 -50.59 56.64 -13.75
C GLU A 397 -49.62 56.12 -12.67
N PHE A 398 -49.86 56.44 -11.41
CA PHE A 398 -49.05 55.93 -10.30
C PHE A 398 -49.18 54.42 -10.15
N THR A 399 -50.40 53.87 -10.25
CA THR A 399 -50.61 52.42 -10.19
C THR A 399 -49.97 51.71 -11.37
N ASP A 400 -50.07 52.26 -12.58
CA ASP A 400 -49.46 51.69 -13.79
C ASP A 400 -47.93 51.66 -13.68
N LYS A 401 -47.32 52.78 -13.25
CA LYS A 401 -45.87 52.84 -12.97
C LYS A 401 -45.43 51.84 -11.91
N MET A 402 -46.24 51.62 -10.87
CA MET A 402 -45.94 50.61 -9.85
C MET A 402 -46.06 49.19 -10.39
N GLN A 403 -47.03 48.91 -11.27
CA GLN A 403 -47.17 47.61 -11.92
C GLN A 403 -46.04 47.35 -12.91
N GLU A 404 -45.63 48.36 -13.68
CA GLU A 404 -44.50 48.29 -14.60
C GLU A 404 -43.21 47.94 -13.85
N LYS A 405 -42.89 48.68 -12.77
CA LYS A 405 -41.75 48.35 -11.90
C LYS A 405 -41.80 46.94 -11.33
N LYS A 406 -42.99 46.45 -10.94
CA LYS A 406 -43.15 45.06 -10.48
C LYS A 406 -42.85 44.05 -11.59
N ARG A 407 -43.29 44.31 -12.82
CA ARG A 407 -43.00 43.46 -13.99
C ARG A 407 -41.51 43.47 -14.31
N GLU A 408 -40.89 44.65 -14.34
CA GLU A 408 -39.44 44.79 -14.55
C GLU A 408 -38.65 44.01 -13.49
N ASN A 409 -38.98 44.18 -12.21
CA ASN A 409 -38.35 43.43 -11.13
C ASN A 409 -38.56 41.92 -11.26
N MET A 410 -39.74 41.47 -11.68
CA MET A 410 -40.00 40.04 -11.90
C MET A 410 -39.11 39.49 -13.03
N VAL A 411 -38.95 40.24 -14.12
CA VAL A 411 -38.08 39.86 -15.24
C VAL A 411 -36.62 39.84 -14.80
N ILE A 412 -36.15 40.85 -14.07
CA ILE A 412 -34.78 40.91 -13.55
C ILE A 412 -34.53 39.74 -12.60
N ASN A 413 -35.41 39.52 -11.63
CA ASN A 413 -35.29 38.41 -10.71
C ASN A 413 -35.23 37.08 -11.47
N ARG A 414 -36.11 36.85 -12.44
CA ARG A 414 -36.10 35.62 -13.23
C ARG A 414 -34.76 35.40 -13.95
N LYS A 415 -34.18 36.45 -14.54
CA LYS A 415 -32.85 36.36 -15.16
C LYS A 415 -31.78 35.97 -14.14
N ILE A 416 -31.78 36.58 -12.96
CA ILE A 416 -30.85 36.26 -11.87
C ILE A 416 -31.02 34.79 -11.44
N TRP A 417 -32.25 34.31 -11.28
CA TRP A 417 -32.51 32.90 -10.94
C TRP A 417 -32.03 31.95 -12.03
N ASP A 418 -32.28 32.28 -13.31
CA ASP A 418 -31.81 31.47 -14.44
C ASP A 418 -30.27 31.43 -14.51
N GLU A 419 -29.59 32.53 -14.23
CA GLU A 419 -28.13 32.62 -14.13
C GLU A 419 -27.61 31.77 -12.96
N GLN A 420 -28.20 31.89 -11.77
CA GLN A 420 -27.85 31.07 -10.61
C GLN A 420 -28.06 29.57 -10.87
N CYS A 421 -29.13 29.18 -11.56
CA CYS A 421 -29.36 27.79 -11.93
C CYS A 421 -28.26 27.27 -12.86
N LYS A 422 -27.85 28.06 -13.87
CA LYS A 422 -26.75 27.70 -14.77
C LYS A 422 -25.41 27.61 -14.04
N GLU A 423 -25.14 28.52 -13.11
CA GLU A 423 -23.94 28.47 -12.27
C GLU A 423 -23.91 27.20 -11.41
N ILE A 424 -25.01 26.87 -10.74
CA ILE A 424 -25.14 25.65 -9.93
C ILE A 424 -24.99 24.40 -10.80
N GLU A 425 -25.59 24.37 -11.99
CA GLU A 425 -25.43 23.25 -12.93
C GLU A 425 -23.99 23.10 -13.41
N ALA A 426 -23.32 24.21 -13.74
CA ALA A 426 -21.91 24.20 -14.13
C ALA A 426 -21.02 23.68 -12.99
N LEU A 427 -21.26 24.12 -11.75
CA LEU A 427 -20.56 23.61 -10.57
C LEU A 427 -20.78 22.10 -10.39
N ARG A 428 -22.02 21.61 -10.49
CA ARG A 428 -22.32 20.16 -10.40
C ARG A 428 -21.70 19.31 -11.50
N VAL A 429 -21.50 19.88 -12.69
CA VAL A 429 -20.80 19.19 -13.79
C VAL A 429 -19.30 19.18 -13.52
N ALA A 430 -18.74 20.29 -13.05
CA ALA A 430 -17.33 20.37 -12.65
C ALA A 430 -17.01 19.41 -11.50
N GLU A 431 -17.81 19.38 -10.44
CA GLU A 431 -17.67 18.43 -9.33
C GLU A 431 -17.71 16.97 -9.82
N ARG A 432 -18.66 16.63 -10.69
CA ARG A 432 -18.73 15.28 -11.28
C ARG A 432 -17.51 14.94 -12.13
N ALA A 433 -16.97 15.90 -12.87
CA ALA A 433 -15.74 15.70 -13.63
C ALA A 433 -14.53 15.51 -12.69
N GLU A 434 -14.43 16.30 -11.62
CA GLU A 434 -13.39 16.14 -10.59
C GLU A 434 -13.48 14.80 -9.88
N ASP A 435 -14.68 14.30 -9.58
CA ASP A 435 -14.92 12.98 -9.01
C ASP A 435 -14.47 11.87 -9.97
N ILE A 436 -14.84 11.96 -11.26
CA ILE A 436 -14.40 11.02 -12.29
C ILE A 436 -12.87 11.02 -12.39
N ASP A 437 -12.26 12.20 -12.42
CA ASP A 437 -10.80 12.34 -12.48
C ASP A 437 -10.13 11.81 -11.20
N ALA A 438 -10.73 12.01 -10.03
CA ALA A 438 -10.23 11.47 -8.77
C ALA A 438 -10.28 9.94 -8.75
N VAL A 439 -11.36 9.34 -9.25
CA VAL A 439 -11.47 7.89 -9.41
C VAL A 439 -10.44 7.37 -10.42
N ALA A 440 -10.26 8.06 -11.56
CA ALA A 440 -9.26 7.70 -12.55
C ALA A 440 -7.84 7.72 -11.95
N ARG A 441 -7.48 8.78 -11.21
CA ARG A 441 -6.20 8.88 -10.49
C ARG A 441 -6.04 7.77 -9.46
N ALA A 442 -7.08 7.43 -8.71
CA ALA A 442 -7.03 6.34 -7.73
C ALA A 442 -6.76 4.99 -8.40
N VAL A 443 -7.42 4.71 -9.54
CA VAL A 443 -7.19 3.50 -10.34
C VAL A 443 -5.76 3.46 -10.89
N GLU A 444 -5.23 4.58 -11.37
CA GLU A 444 -3.83 4.68 -11.80
C GLU A 444 -2.85 4.39 -10.66
N CYS A 445 -3.09 4.94 -9.47
CA CYS A 445 -2.30 4.65 -8.27
C CYS A 445 -2.30 3.15 -7.92
N TRP A 446 -3.47 2.51 -7.91
CA TRP A 446 -3.57 1.06 -7.64
C TRP A 446 -2.83 0.24 -8.69
N ASN A 447 -3.00 0.56 -9.97
CA ASN A 447 -2.29 -0.12 -11.06
C ASN A 447 -0.76 0.05 -10.95
N LEU A 448 -0.28 1.22 -10.52
CA LEU A 448 1.14 1.45 -10.27
C LEU A 448 1.65 0.61 -9.10
N GLU A 449 0.88 0.54 -8.01
CA GLU A 449 1.24 -0.30 -6.86
C GLU A 449 1.33 -1.78 -7.22
N ASP A 450 0.38 -2.28 -8.02
CA ASP A 450 0.38 -3.67 -8.50
C ASP A 450 1.58 -3.94 -9.41
N LYS A 451 1.93 -3.00 -10.30
CA LYS A 451 3.14 -3.10 -11.13
C LYS A 451 4.40 -3.15 -10.27
N ILE A 452 4.54 -2.24 -9.30
CA ILE A 452 5.69 -2.21 -8.39
C ILE A 452 5.82 -3.53 -7.63
N PHE A 453 4.70 -4.09 -7.16
CA PHE A 453 4.72 -5.39 -6.49
C PHE A 453 5.13 -6.53 -7.44
N LEU A 454 4.62 -6.55 -8.67
CA LEU A 454 4.97 -7.58 -9.65
C LEU A 454 6.43 -7.52 -10.10
N GLU A 455 6.98 -6.31 -10.31
CA GLU A 455 8.40 -6.10 -10.56
C GLU A 455 9.25 -6.60 -9.39
N TYR A 456 8.85 -6.28 -8.15
CA TYR A 456 9.50 -6.83 -6.98
C TYR A 456 9.42 -8.35 -6.93
N ALA A 457 8.26 -8.94 -7.22
CA ALA A 457 8.09 -10.38 -7.24
C ALA A 457 8.98 -11.05 -8.31
N GLU A 458 9.17 -10.42 -9.46
CA GLU A 458 10.08 -10.87 -10.51
C GLU A 458 11.53 -10.82 -10.04
N THR A 459 11.99 -9.72 -9.44
CA THR A 459 13.35 -9.65 -8.86
C THR A 459 13.60 -10.75 -7.81
N VAL A 460 12.62 -11.02 -6.94
CA VAL A 460 12.70 -12.11 -5.94
C VAL A 460 12.76 -13.49 -6.61
N LEU A 461 12.01 -13.69 -7.70
CA LEU A 461 12.07 -14.93 -8.48
C LEU A 461 13.43 -15.11 -9.16
N GLU A 462 14.01 -14.06 -9.73
CA GLU A 462 15.34 -14.09 -10.34
C GLU A 462 16.42 -14.42 -9.30
N GLU A 463 16.40 -13.76 -8.15
CA GLU A 463 17.32 -14.06 -7.04
C GLU A 463 17.17 -15.51 -6.57
N SER A 464 15.94 -16.00 -6.48
CA SER A 464 15.68 -17.38 -6.07
C SER A 464 16.13 -18.40 -7.10
N ARG A 465 16.02 -18.07 -8.40
CA ARG A 465 16.58 -18.88 -9.49
C ARG A 465 18.10 -18.94 -9.41
N LYS A 466 18.77 -17.81 -9.18
CA LYS A 466 20.23 -17.75 -8.98
C LYS A 466 20.69 -18.60 -7.78
N LYS A 467 19.87 -18.67 -6.73
CA LYS A 467 20.14 -19.46 -5.51
C LYS A 467 19.63 -20.91 -5.58
N SER A 468 19.14 -21.37 -6.74
CA SER A 468 18.59 -22.71 -6.96
C SER A 468 17.49 -23.10 -5.97
N ARG A 469 16.65 -22.12 -5.55
CA ARG A 469 15.52 -22.36 -4.66
C ARG A 469 14.31 -22.87 -5.46
N PRO A 470 13.46 -23.77 -4.89
CA PRO A 470 12.21 -24.16 -5.51
C PRO A 470 11.29 -22.95 -5.78
N LEU A 471 10.93 -22.70 -7.03
CA LEU A 471 10.16 -21.49 -7.42
C LEU A 471 8.64 -21.63 -7.20
N LEU A 472 8.14 -22.86 -7.09
CA LEU A 472 6.71 -23.17 -7.06
C LEU A 472 5.93 -22.41 -5.97
N PRO A 473 6.41 -22.30 -4.70
CA PRO A 473 5.69 -21.54 -3.67
C PRO A 473 5.41 -20.09 -4.05
N MET A 474 6.42 -19.40 -4.61
CA MET A 474 6.30 -18.00 -5.00
C MET A 474 5.40 -17.87 -6.24
N LEU A 475 5.56 -18.72 -7.24
CA LEU A 475 4.72 -18.70 -8.44
C LEU A 475 3.23 -18.91 -8.10
N LYS A 476 2.94 -19.86 -7.21
CA LYS A 476 1.57 -20.10 -6.73
C LYS A 476 1.00 -18.87 -6.03
N TYR A 477 1.81 -18.18 -5.23
CA TYR A 477 1.38 -16.95 -4.57
C TYR A 477 1.15 -15.80 -5.57
N ILE A 478 2.07 -15.59 -6.51
CA ILE A 478 1.93 -14.56 -7.55
C ILE A 478 0.70 -14.81 -8.42
N GLU A 479 0.41 -16.07 -8.76
CA GLU A 479 -0.80 -16.42 -9.49
C GLU A 479 -2.07 -16.12 -8.67
N LYS A 480 -2.06 -16.40 -7.37
CA LYS A 480 -3.15 -16.05 -6.46
C LYS A 480 -3.36 -14.53 -6.42
N PHE A 481 -2.28 -13.76 -6.25
CA PHE A 481 -2.33 -12.30 -6.26
C PHE A 481 -2.91 -11.75 -7.57
N LYS A 482 -2.44 -12.25 -8.73
CA LYS A 482 -2.99 -11.85 -10.05
C LYS A 482 -4.49 -12.16 -10.19
N LYS A 483 -4.98 -13.22 -9.54
CA LYS A 483 -6.43 -13.53 -9.51
C LYS A 483 -7.20 -12.55 -8.65
N GLU A 484 -6.67 -12.17 -7.48
CA GLU A 484 -7.30 -11.22 -6.55
C GLU A 484 -7.41 -9.81 -7.15
N VAL A 485 -6.38 -9.36 -7.87
CA VAL A 485 -6.37 -8.05 -8.57
C VAL A 485 -7.16 -8.11 -9.90
N GLY A 486 -7.54 -9.30 -10.37
CA GLY A 486 -8.26 -9.46 -11.64
C GLY A 486 -7.39 -9.33 -12.89
N LEU A 487 -6.06 -9.46 -12.75
CA LEU A 487 -5.11 -9.50 -13.87
C LEU A 487 -5.12 -10.83 -14.63
N THR A 488 -5.68 -11.89 -14.06
CA THR A 488 -5.89 -13.16 -14.79
C THR A 488 -7.18 -13.11 -15.59
N ALA A 489 -7.13 -13.58 -16.84
CA ALA A 489 -8.33 -13.82 -17.63
C ALA A 489 -9.28 -14.73 -16.84
N ARG A 490 -10.56 -14.32 -16.76
CA ARG A 490 -11.58 -15.18 -16.15
C ARG A 490 -11.54 -16.53 -16.86
N PRO A 491 -11.57 -17.65 -16.11
CA PRO A 491 -11.62 -18.96 -16.74
C PRO A 491 -12.78 -18.95 -17.74
N LYS A 492 -12.56 -19.47 -18.95
CA LYS A 492 -13.62 -19.62 -19.93
C LYS A 492 -14.75 -20.34 -19.21
N GLN A 493 -15.88 -19.64 -19.00
CA GLN A 493 -17.06 -20.28 -18.44
C GLN A 493 -17.27 -21.53 -19.29
N HIS A 494 -17.30 -22.70 -18.66
CA HIS A 494 -17.65 -23.94 -19.36
C HIS A 494 -18.84 -23.60 -20.21
N LYS A 495 -18.74 -23.81 -21.54
CA LYS A 495 -19.83 -23.51 -22.49
C LYS A 495 -21.10 -23.97 -21.79
N ILE A 496 -21.94 -23.03 -21.38
CA ILE A 496 -23.23 -23.35 -20.76
C ILE A 496 -23.81 -24.32 -21.76
N TRP A 497 -24.07 -25.56 -21.33
CA TRP A 497 -24.69 -26.54 -22.20
C TRP A 497 -25.93 -25.85 -22.71
N GLN A 498 -25.95 -25.49 -24.00
CA GLN A 498 -27.12 -24.87 -24.59
C GLN A 498 -28.22 -25.90 -24.38
N SER A 499 -29.12 -25.63 -23.44
CA SER A 499 -30.27 -26.50 -23.23
C SER A 499 -30.99 -26.55 -24.56
N ARG A 500 -31.24 -27.75 -25.10
CA ARG A 500 -32.10 -27.93 -26.27
C ARG A 500 -33.55 -27.53 -26.00
N VAL A 501 -33.86 -27.14 -24.77
CA VAL A 501 -35.12 -26.53 -24.37
C VAL A 501 -35.11 -25.06 -24.82
N PRO A 502 -36.00 -24.64 -25.74
CA PRO A 502 -36.14 -23.24 -26.10
C PRO A 502 -36.71 -22.47 -24.91
N ILE A 503 -35.84 -21.78 -24.17
CA ILE A 503 -36.27 -20.81 -23.16
C ILE A 503 -36.59 -19.52 -23.93
N ASN A 504 -37.88 -19.25 -24.14
CA ASN A 504 -38.37 -18.00 -24.71
C ASN A 504 -38.16 -16.84 -23.71
N ASN A 505 -36.92 -16.39 -23.53
CA ASN A 505 -36.61 -15.21 -22.72
C ASN A 505 -36.70 -13.94 -23.56
N LYS A 506 -37.92 -13.47 -23.82
CA LYS A 506 -38.22 -12.15 -24.43
C LYS A 506 -37.90 -10.95 -23.50
N LEU A 507 -37.31 -11.18 -22.32
CA LEU A 507 -37.07 -10.15 -21.30
C LEU A 507 -35.60 -9.71 -21.19
N PHE A 508 -34.70 -10.24 -22.02
CA PHE A 508 -33.28 -9.87 -22.04
C PHE A 508 -32.79 -9.57 -23.46
N GLU A 509 -33.47 -8.69 -24.18
CA GLU A 509 -32.85 -7.97 -25.31
C GLU A 509 -32.16 -6.72 -24.75
N CYS A 510 -30.95 -6.91 -24.22
CA CYS A 510 -30.02 -5.81 -24.03
C CYS A 510 -29.40 -5.53 -25.40
N PRO A 511 -29.43 -4.28 -25.93
CA PRO A 511 -28.88 -3.99 -27.25
C PRO A 511 -27.38 -4.25 -27.23
N ALA A 512 -26.99 -5.38 -27.82
CA ALA A 512 -25.60 -5.72 -28.05
C ALA A 512 -24.94 -4.59 -28.84
N ALA A 513 -23.81 -4.14 -28.30
CA ALA A 513 -22.92 -3.15 -28.89
C ALA A 513 -22.75 -3.39 -30.39
N LYS A 514 -23.42 -2.56 -31.19
CA LYS A 514 -22.92 -2.22 -32.53
C LYS A 514 -21.61 -1.51 -32.29
N GLN A 515 -20.51 -2.16 -32.64
CA GLN A 515 -19.25 -1.49 -32.90
C GLN A 515 -19.54 -0.36 -33.89
N GLN A 516 -19.61 0.87 -33.39
CA GLN A 516 -19.50 2.06 -34.21
C GLN A 516 -18.05 2.05 -34.73
N GLN A 517 -17.87 1.51 -35.94
CA GLN A 517 -16.82 2.02 -36.80
C GLN A 517 -17.13 3.50 -36.97
N SER A 518 -16.26 4.34 -36.42
CA SER A 518 -16.24 5.76 -36.68
C SER A 518 -15.94 5.95 -38.16
N ASP A 519 -16.98 6.21 -38.95
CA ASP A 519 -16.81 6.78 -40.27
C ASP A 519 -16.05 8.12 -40.13
N PRO A 520 -14.96 8.35 -40.90
CA PRO A 520 -14.29 9.63 -40.91
C PRO A 520 -15.26 10.71 -41.40
N TRP A 521 -15.28 11.84 -40.70
CA TRP A 521 -16.04 13.04 -41.04
C TRP A 521 -15.96 13.35 -42.55
N PRO A 522 -17.07 13.72 -43.22
CA PRO A 522 -17.03 14.11 -44.61
C PRO A 522 -16.21 15.39 -44.77
N SER A 523 -15.14 15.28 -45.56
CA SER A 523 -14.29 16.38 -45.99
C SER A 523 -15.12 17.48 -46.66
N LYS A 524 -14.81 18.74 -46.35
CA LYS A 524 -15.39 19.94 -46.96
C LYS A 524 -15.02 20.06 -48.46
N ARG A 525 -15.55 19.19 -49.32
CA ARG A 525 -15.52 19.34 -50.79
C ARG A 525 -16.70 18.67 -51.49
N ASP A 526 -17.91 18.74 -50.96
CA ASP A 526 -19.10 18.24 -51.69
C ASP A 526 -20.37 19.08 -51.37
N LEU A 527 -20.25 20.41 -51.43
CA LEU A 527 -21.38 21.35 -51.27
C LEU A 527 -21.66 22.20 -52.51
N ASN A 528 -21.20 21.78 -53.69
CA ASN A 528 -21.56 22.42 -54.95
C ASN A 528 -21.95 21.36 -55.98
N LYS A 529 -23.23 20.97 -55.96
CA LYS A 529 -24.00 20.54 -57.14
C LYS A 529 -25.46 20.32 -56.76
N SER A 530 -26.33 20.65 -57.71
CA SER A 530 -27.78 20.46 -57.78
C SER A 530 -28.67 21.30 -56.85
N ASN A 531 -28.90 22.55 -57.25
CA ASN A 531 -30.25 23.12 -57.24
C ASN A 531 -30.57 23.53 -58.68
N ASN A 532 -31.18 22.62 -59.42
CA ASN A 532 -31.94 22.90 -60.63
C ASN A 532 -33.03 21.84 -60.69
N GLU A 533 -34.24 22.26 -61.09
CA GLU A 533 -35.50 21.49 -61.17
C GLU A 533 -36.17 21.39 -59.80
N ILE A 534 -37.37 21.96 -59.57
CA ILE A 534 -38.69 21.66 -60.16
C ILE A 534 -39.58 22.88 -59.83
N SER A 535 -40.11 23.61 -60.82
CA SER A 535 -41.54 23.67 -61.26
C SER A 535 -42.59 23.75 -60.15
#